data_AF-A0A940FDC6-F1
#
_entry.id   AF-A0A940FDC6-F1
#
_cell.length_a   1.000
_cell.length_b   1.000
_cell.length_c   1.000
_cell.angle_alpha   90.00
_cell.angle_beta   90.00
_cell.angle_gamma   90.00
#
_symmetry.space_group_name_H-M   'P 1'
#
loop_
_entity.id
_entity.type
_entity.pdbx_description
1 polymer ?
#
loop_
_entity_poly.entity_id
_entity_poly.type
_entity_poly.pdbx_seq_one_letter_code
_entity_poly.pdbx_strand_id
1 'polypeptide(L)'
;MRRDDGSLPIEDYGVISDGRTIALVGGDASIDWWCVPAPDAPPLFDRLLDGRDASGRFQIEPTAPYEVRRGYRDGSNVLETTFTTAGGSVRITDSLNSGHAGRLPWSELARRIDGLDGEVELAIDLRIGGRLGTTQPLDVI
;
A
#
# COMPACT_ATOMS: atom_id res chain seq x y z
N MET A 1 -11.73 10.31 -5.70
CA MET A 1 -11.25 10.51 -4.32
C MET A 1 -10.39 11.76 -4.31
N ARG A 2 -10.49 12.65 -3.32
CA ARG A 2 -9.71 13.90 -3.30
C ARG A 2 -8.68 13.80 -2.18
N ARG A 3 -7.40 13.98 -2.52
CA ARG A 3 -6.34 14.21 -1.53
C ARG A 3 -6.32 15.69 -1.17
N ASP A 4 -6.36 16.01 0.12
CA ASP A 4 -6.25 17.36 0.64
C ASP A 4 -4.80 17.56 1.12
N ASP A 5 -4.12 18.55 0.54
CA ASP A 5 -2.67 18.80 0.73
C ASP A 5 -1.80 17.53 0.51
N GLY A 6 -2.26 16.67 -0.42
CA GLY A 6 -1.62 15.42 -0.80
C GLY A 6 -1.79 14.23 0.17
N SER A 7 -2.57 14.42 1.25
CA SER A 7 -3.02 13.36 2.17
C SER A 7 -4.48 12.97 1.95
N LEU A 8 -4.90 11.78 2.39
CA LEU A 8 -6.32 11.40 2.45
C LEU A 8 -6.87 11.61 3.87
N PRO A 9 -8.20 11.80 4.03
CA PRO A 9 -8.86 11.62 5.32
C PRO A 9 -8.50 10.29 5.97
N ILE A 10 -8.53 10.21 7.30
CA ILE A 10 -8.11 8.98 7.99
C ILE A 10 -9.08 7.81 7.71
N GLU A 11 -10.37 8.10 7.55
CA GLU A 11 -11.41 7.11 7.22
C GLU A 11 -11.23 6.46 5.84
N ASP A 12 -10.41 7.08 5.00
CA ASP A 12 -10.14 6.67 3.63
C ASP A 12 -8.95 5.70 3.55
N TYR A 13 -8.32 5.37 4.68
CA TYR A 13 -7.26 4.37 4.77
C TYR A 13 -7.76 3.01 5.26
N GLY A 14 -7.25 1.96 4.63
CA GLY A 14 -7.28 0.58 5.13
C GLY A 14 -5.95 0.22 5.78
N VAL A 15 -6.00 -0.67 6.76
CA VAL A 15 -4.86 -1.18 7.52
C VAL A 15 -4.53 -2.60 7.09
N ILE A 16 -3.26 -2.89 6.75
CA ILE A 16 -2.75 -4.26 6.59
C ILE A 16 -1.56 -4.51 7.54
N SER A 17 -1.43 -5.73 8.06
CA SER A 17 -0.45 -6.11 9.09
C SER A 17 -0.10 -7.59 9.02
N ASP A 18 1.17 -7.91 9.28
CA ASP A 18 1.67 -9.28 9.53
C ASP A 18 1.80 -9.58 11.04
N GLY A 19 1.25 -8.72 11.90
CA GLY A 19 1.42 -8.77 13.36
C GLY A 19 2.78 -8.30 13.86
N ARG A 20 3.72 -7.90 12.97
CA ARG A 20 4.98 -7.24 13.33
C ARG A 20 4.94 -5.75 13.00
N THR A 21 4.39 -5.40 11.85
CA THR A 21 4.27 -4.00 11.41
C THR A 21 2.91 -3.74 10.78
N ILE A 22 2.65 -2.47 10.46
CA ILE A 22 1.39 -1.98 9.90
C ILE A 22 1.70 -1.10 8.68
N ALA A 23 0.96 -1.34 7.59
CA ALA A 23 0.92 -0.44 6.44
C ALA A 23 -0.48 0.17 6.28
N LEU A 24 -0.54 1.43 5.85
CA LEU A 24 -1.76 2.17 5.57
C LEU A 24 -1.95 2.33 4.07
N VAL A 25 -3.07 1.82 3.57
CA VAL A 25 -3.43 1.77 2.15
C VAL A 25 -4.59 2.73 1.88
N GLY A 26 -4.38 3.75 1.04
CA GLY A 26 -5.41 4.68 0.60
C GLY A 26 -6.45 4.02 -0.31
N GLY A 27 -7.60 4.68 -0.49
CA GLY A 27 -8.65 4.23 -1.41
C GLY A 27 -8.25 4.27 -2.89
N ASP A 28 -7.21 5.03 -3.21
CA ASP A 28 -6.50 5.04 -4.49
C ASP A 28 -5.40 3.97 -4.58
N ALA A 29 -5.42 2.98 -3.67
CA ALA A 29 -4.42 1.93 -3.54
C ALA A 29 -2.98 2.45 -3.42
N SER A 30 -2.80 3.64 -2.82
CA SER A 30 -1.48 4.12 -2.40
C SER A 30 -1.13 3.60 -1.01
N ILE A 31 0.02 2.95 -0.85
CA ILE A 31 0.59 2.71 0.48
C ILE A 31 1.34 3.97 0.88
N ASP A 32 0.73 4.77 1.75
CA ASP A 32 1.25 6.08 2.17
C ASP A 32 2.09 6.02 3.44
N TRP A 33 1.97 4.92 4.18
CA TRP A 33 2.71 4.68 5.40
C TRP A 33 3.04 3.21 5.54
N TRP A 34 4.32 2.90 5.80
CA TRP A 34 4.73 1.56 6.22
C TRP A 34 6.09 1.62 6.89
N CYS A 35 6.18 1.26 8.16
CA CYS A 35 7.45 1.11 8.87
C CYS A 35 7.98 -0.31 8.69
N VAL A 36 9.26 -0.48 8.34
CA VAL A 36 9.86 -1.80 8.13
C VAL A 36 11.21 -1.86 8.84
N PRO A 37 11.51 -2.94 9.60
CA PRO A 37 10.71 -4.15 9.81
C PRO A 37 9.75 -4.09 11.02
N ALA A 38 9.73 -2.99 11.78
CA ALA A 38 9.01 -2.85 13.05
C ALA A 38 8.09 -1.62 13.03
N PRO A 39 7.07 -1.53 13.90
CA PRO A 39 6.05 -0.48 13.81
C PRO A 39 6.59 0.90 14.20
N ASP A 40 7.69 0.95 14.94
CA ASP A 40 8.41 2.14 15.40
C ASP A 40 9.69 2.41 14.59
N ALA A 41 10.01 1.61 13.58
CA ALA A 41 11.12 1.85 12.66
C ALA A 41 10.85 3.10 11.79
N PRO A 42 11.89 3.73 11.21
CA PRO A 42 11.68 4.78 10.22
C PRO A 42 10.81 4.29 9.06
N PRO A 43 9.84 5.09 8.60
CA PRO A 43 8.92 4.70 7.54
C PRO A 43 9.64 4.47 6.20
N LEU A 44 9.37 3.33 5.56
CA LEU A 44 9.73 3.04 4.17
C LEU A 44 8.90 3.91 3.21
N PHE A 45 7.64 4.15 3.56
CA PHE A 45 6.73 5.11 2.90
C PHE A 45 6.26 6.13 3.92
N ASP A 46 6.38 7.42 3.61
CA ASP A 46 6.28 8.52 4.57
C ASP A 46 5.35 9.66 4.10
N ARG A 47 4.47 9.39 3.12
CA ARG A 47 3.54 10.38 2.56
C ARG A 47 2.62 11.02 3.61
N LEU A 48 2.29 10.32 4.68
CA LEU A 48 1.49 10.88 5.78
C LEU A 48 2.17 12.04 6.54
N LEU A 49 3.50 12.19 6.48
CA LEU A 49 4.19 13.24 7.25
C LEU A 49 4.21 14.57 6.53
N ASP A 50 4.53 14.54 5.23
CA ASP A 50 4.80 15.76 4.48
C ASP A 50 3.73 16.06 3.42
N GLY A 51 2.86 15.10 3.07
CA GLY A 51 1.79 15.25 2.07
C GLY A 51 2.27 15.53 0.63
N ARG A 52 3.50 16.01 0.45
CA ARG A 52 4.08 16.47 -0.81
C ARG A 52 4.32 15.33 -1.80
N ASP A 53 4.39 15.68 -3.08
CA ASP A 53 4.67 14.73 -4.16
C ASP A 53 6.02 14.00 -4.01
N ALA A 54 6.98 14.58 -3.31
CA ALA A 54 8.30 13.97 -3.07
C ALA A 54 8.29 12.87 -2.01
N SER A 55 7.20 12.72 -1.24
CA SER A 55 7.12 11.74 -0.16
C SER A 55 7.00 10.31 -0.70
N GLY A 56 7.56 9.38 0.08
CA GLY A 56 7.59 7.95 -0.20
C GLY A 56 6.19 7.35 -0.18
N ARG A 57 5.89 6.56 -1.21
CA ARG A 57 4.62 5.87 -1.41
C ARG A 57 4.78 4.68 -2.34
N PHE A 58 3.78 3.81 -2.36
CA PHE A 58 3.61 2.83 -3.42
C PHE A 58 2.16 2.84 -3.92
N GLN A 59 1.92 3.41 -5.09
CA GLN A 59 0.60 3.59 -5.69
C GLN A 59 0.42 2.72 -6.93
N ILE A 60 -0.75 2.10 -7.06
CA ILE A 60 -1.18 1.34 -8.24
C ILE A 60 -2.64 1.71 -8.51
N GLU A 61 -2.92 2.48 -9.56
CA GLU A 61 -4.29 2.94 -9.85
C GLU A 61 -4.54 3.06 -11.36
N PRO A 62 -5.82 3.06 -11.82
CA PRO A 62 -6.13 3.33 -13.21
C PRO A 62 -5.75 4.75 -13.66
N THR A 63 -5.34 4.89 -14.91
CA THR A 63 -5.04 6.21 -15.52
C THR A 63 -6.31 6.98 -15.91
N ALA A 64 -7.43 6.27 -16.11
CA ALA A 64 -8.73 6.83 -16.43
C ALA A 64 -9.58 7.10 -15.17
N PRO A 65 -10.60 7.97 -15.23
CA PRO A 65 -11.55 8.14 -14.12
C PRO A 65 -12.19 6.82 -13.70
N TYR A 66 -12.31 6.62 -12.39
CA TYR A 66 -12.76 5.37 -11.80
C TYR A 66 -13.70 5.58 -10.60
N GLU A 67 -14.51 4.56 -10.34
CA GLU A 67 -15.17 4.32 -9.07
C GLU A 67 -14.38 3.28 -8.26
N VAL A 68 -14.48 3.37 -6.93
CA VAL A 68 -13.74 2.50 -6.00
C VAL A 68 -14.70 1.74 -5.10
N ARG A 69 -14.48 0.42 -4.98
CA ARG A 69 -15.09 -0.41 -3.94
C ARG A 69 -14.01 -1.14 -3.17
N ARG A 70 -14.14 -1.19 -1.85
CA ARG A 70 -13.13 -1.79 -0.95
C ARG A 70 -13.77 -2.76 0.02
N GLY A 71 -12.98 -3.74 0.44
CA GLY A 71 -13.37 -4.67 1.50
C GLY A 71 -12.19 -5.54 1.89
N TYR A 72 -12.21 -6.03 3.12
CA TYR A 72 -11.32 -7.11 3.51
C TYR A 72 -11.91 -8.44 3.05
N ARG A 73 -11.03 -9.37 2.62
CA ARG A 73 -11.45 -10.76 2.45
C ARG A 73 -11.92 -11.31 3.78
N ASP A 74 -13.01 -12.06 3.74
CA ASP A 74 -13.68 -12.57 4.94
C ASP A 74 -12.70 -13.34 5.85
N GLY A 75 -12.79 -13.07 7.15
CA GLY A 75 -11.91 -13.66 8.16
C GLY A 75 -10.41 -13.33 8.03
N SER A 76 -10.02 -12.29 7.29
CA SER A 76 -8.61 -11.96 7.07
C SER A 76 -8.30 -10.46 7.11
N ASN A 77 -7.01 -10.13 7.21
CA ASN A 77 -6.51 -8.76 7.05
C ASN A 77 -5.96 -8.51 5.63
N VAL A 78 -6.47 -9.23 4.64
CA VAL A 78 -6.15 -9.02 3.22
C VAL A 78 -7.13 -8.02 2.63
N LEU A 79 -6.63 -6.91 2.11
CA LEU A 79 -7.44 -5.81 1.60
C LEU A 79 -7.63 -5.94 0.09
N GLU A 80 -8.87 -5.89 -0.37
CA GLU A 80 -9.23 -5.83 -1.78
C GLU A 80 -9.75 -4.43 -2.14
N THR A 81 -9.11 -3.80 -3.12
CA THR A 81 -9.55 -2.53 -3.72
C THR A 81 -9.89 -2.79 -5.18
N THR A 82 -11.16 -2.67 -5.54
CA THR A 82 -11.65 -2.83 -6.92
C THR A 82 -11.89 -1.46 -7.52
N PHE A 83 -11.29 -1.22 -8.69
CA PHE A 83 -11.50 -0.04 -9.50
C PHE A 83 -12.38 -0.40 -10.71
N THR A 84 -13.37 0.45 -10.97
CA THR A 84 -14.21 0.35 -12.18
C THR A 84 -14.05 1.60 -13.01
N THR A 85 -13.60 1.45 -14.25
CA THR A 85 -13.49 2.51 -15.26
C THR A 85 -14.55 2.33 -16.33
N ALA A 86 -14.64 3.26 -17.29
CA ALA A 86 -15.49 3.09 -18.47
C ALA A 86 -15.03 1.93 -19.40
N GLY A 87 -13.77 1.52 -19.34
CA GLY A 87 -13.18 0.49 -20.22
C GLY A 87 -13.11 -0.91 -19.62
N GLY A 88 -13.30 -1.05 -18.31
CA GLY A 88 -13.15 -2.32 -17.60
C GLY A 88 -12.98 -2.15 -16.10
N SER A 89 -12.76 -3.25 -15.40
CA SER A 89 -12.53 -3.29 -13.96
C SER A 89 -11.33 -4.15 -13.57
N VAL A 90 -10.66 -3.75 -12.49
CA VAL A 90 -9.44 -4.38 -11.98
C VAL A 90 -9.46 -4.38 -10.46
N ARG A 91 -8.91 -5.43 -9.84
CA ARG A 91 -8.76 -5.54 -8.39
C ARG A 91 -7.30 -5.58 -8.00
N ILE A 92 -6.95 -4.74 -7.02
CA ILE A 92 -5.69 -4.80 -6.29
C ILE A 92 -5.95 -5.49 -4.96
N THR A 93 -5.23 -6.57 -4.69
CA THR A 93 -5.25 -7.29 -3.41
C THR A 93 -3.94 -7.04 -2.68
N ASP A 94 -4.01 -6.43 -1.51
CA ASP A 94 -2.86 -6.05 -0.68
C ASP A 94 -2.80 -6.89 0.60
N SER A 95 -1.62 -7.41 0.92
CA SER A 95 -1.36 -8.12 2.18
C SER A 95 0.08 -7.96 2.64
N LEU A 96 0.26 -7.94 3.97
CA LEU A 96 1.55 -8.25 4.57
C LEU A 96 1.56 -9.72 4.94
N ASN A 97 2.47 -10.48 4.35
CA ASN A 97 2.41 -11.93 4.39
C ASN A 97 3.10 -12.50 5.63
N SER A 98 2.48 -13.52 6.20
CA SER A 98 3.07 -14.44 7.15
C SER A 98 3.04 -15.85 6.58
N GLY A 99 3.96 -16.71 7.00
CA GLY A 99 3.98 -18.11 6.61
C GLY A 99 3.02 -18.96 7.46
N HIS A 100 2.84 -20.22 7.04
CA HIS A 100 2.05 -21.21 7.77
C HIS A 100 2.54 -21.46 9.20
N ALA A 101 3.83 -21.23 9.47
CA ALA A 101 4.46 -21.36 10.78
C ALA A 101 4.53 -20.03 11.57
N GLY A 102 3.81 -19.00 11.13
CA GLY A 102 3.86 -17.65 11.69
C GLY A 102 4.74 -16.71 10.86
N ARG A 103 5.33 -15.70 11.51
CA ARG A 103 6.02 -14.61 10.81
C ARG A 103 7.19 -15.10 9.95
N LEU A 104 7.32 -14.52 8.77
CA LEU A 104 8.52 -14.68 7.94
C LEU A 104 9.73 -14.00 8.61
N PRO A 105 10.96 -14.45 8.31
CA PRO A 105 12.16 -13.79 8.83
C PRO A 105 12.43 -12.43 8.17
N TRP A 106 11.73 -12.10 7.07
CA TRP A 106 11.66 -10.78 6.46
C TRP A 106 10.24 -10.19 6.56
N SER A 107 10.09 -8.92 6.17
CA SER A 107 8.78 -8.30 5.91
C SER A 107 8.43 -8.50 4.44
N GLU A 108 7.24 -9.00 4.15
CA GLU A 108 6.79 -9.29 2.79
C GLU A 108 5.47 -8.58 2.50
N LEU A 109 5.51 -7.63 1.57
CA LEU A 109 4.32 -7.02 1.00
C LEU A 109 4.01 -7.71 -0.32
N ALA A 110 2.79 -8.23 -0.45
CA ALA A 110 2.25 -8.70 -1.72
C ALA A 110 1.16 -7.74 -2.20
N ARG A 111 1.28 -7.31 -3.47
CA ARG A 111 0.26 -6.57 -4.19
C ARG A 111 -0.09 -7.35 -5.46
N ARG A 112 -1.26 -7.96 -5.50
CA ARG A 112 -1.74 -8.76 -6.63
C ARG A 112 -2.73 -7.96 -7.46
N ILE A 113 -2.55 -7.98 -8.78
CA ILE A 113 -3.43 -7.31 -9.75
C ILE A 113 -4.24 -8.38 -10.49
N ASP A 114 -5.55 -8.34 -10.37
CA ASP A 114 -6.49 -9.21 -11.09
C ASP A 114 -7.34 -8.36 -12.04
N GLY A 115 -7.21 -8.57 -13.35
CA GLY A 115 -8.15 -8.04 -14.34
C GLY A 115 -9.48 -8.78 -14.22
N LEU A 116 -10.59 -8.05 -14.05
CA LEU A 116 -11.90 -8.64 -13.82
C LEU A 116 -12.77 -8.62 -15.07
N ASP A 117 -12.74 -7.52 -15.82
CA ASP A 117 -13.49 -7.33 -17.06
C ASP A 117 -12.82 -6.22 -17.90
N GLY A 118 -12.94 -6.32 -19.23
CA GLY A 118 -12.42 -5.32 -20.16
C GLY A 118 -10.91 -5.07 -20.08
N GLU A 119 -10.50 -3.85 -20.43
CA GLU A 119 -9.11 -3.41 -20.39
C GLU A 119 -8.97 -2.15 -19.52
N VAL A 120 -7.99 -2.16 -18.61
CA VAL A 120 -7.70 -1.04 -17.71
C VAL A 120 -6.20 -0.75 -17.75
N GLU A 121 -5.83 0.45 -18.18
CA GLU A 121 -4.46 0.93 -18.07
C GLU A 121 -4.19 1.40 -16.63
N LEU A 122 -3.08 0.93 -16.06
CA LEU A 122 -2.66 1.22 -14.69
C LEU A 122 -1.36 2.04 -14.69
N ALA A 123 -1.28 3.02 -13.79
CA ALA A 123 -0.04 3.66 -13.42
C ALA A 123 0.52 3.02 -12.14
N ILE A 124 1.84 2.85 -12.08
CA ILE A 124 2.57 2.38 -10.90
C ILE A 124 3.57 3.45 -10.50
N ASP A 125 3.46 3.95 -9.27
CA ASP A 125 4.37 4.95 -8.69
C ASP A 125 4.96 4.41 -7.39
N LEU A 126 6.24 4.06 -7.42
CA LEU A 126 7.00 3.57 -6.27
C LEU A 126 8.09 4.57 -5.93
N ARG A 127 7.99 5.16 -4.74
CA ARG A 127 8.97 6.09 -4.18
C ARG A 127 9.32 5.65 -2.78
N ILE A 128 10.60 5.43 -2.53
CA ILE A 128 11.08 5.15 -1.18
C ILE A 128 11.17 6.47 -0.42
N GLY A 129 10.68 6.48 0.83
CA GLY A 129 10.69 7.64 1.70
C GLY A 129 12.11 8.10 2.04
N GLY A 130 12.27 9.40 2.27
CA GLY A 130 13.56 10.00 2.60
C GLY A 130 14.05 9.68 4.01
N ARG A 131 13.20 9.07 4.83
CA ARG A 131 13.49 8.75 6.24
C ARG A 131 14.02 7.34 6.44
N LEU A 132 14.03 6.50 5.41
CA LEU A 132 14.62 5.18 5.50
C LEU A 132 16.12 5.34 5.80
N GLY A 133 16.55 4.92 7.00
CA GLY A 133 17.97 4.83 7.32
C GLY A 133 18.62 3.80 6.41
N THR A 134 19.77 4.13 5.81
CA THR A 134 20.59 3.11 5.14
C THR A 134 21.30 2.31 6.22
N THR A 135 20.88 1.08 6.46
CA THR A 135 21.66 0.12 7.27
C THR A 135 22.18 -0.94 6.33
N GLN A 136 23.50 -1.05 6.21
CA GLN A 136 24.14 -2.13 5.48
C GLN A 136 24.36 -3.32 6.43
N PRO A 137 24.36 -4.58 5.93
CA PRO A 137 24.65 -5.75 6.75
C PRO A 137 26.00 -5.72 7.49
N LEU A 138 26.89 -4.78 7.15
CA LEU A 138 28.20 -4.60 7.76
C LEU A 138 28.22 -3.58 8.91
N ASP A 139 27.11 -2.90 9.20
CA ASP A 139 27.04 -1.86 10.24
C ASP A 139 26.82 -2.43 11.66
N VAL A 140 26.85 -3.77 11.80
CA VAL A 140 26.74 -4.48 13.08
C VAL A 140 27.95 -5.41 13.23
N ILE A 141 29.14 -4.84 13.40
CA ILE A 141 30.34 -5.53 13.92
C ILE A 141 31.06 -4.60 14.89
#